data_AF-A0A2N5XCQ6-F1
#
_entry.id   AF-A0A2N5XCQ6-F1
#
_cell.length_a   1.000
_cell.length_b   1.000
_cell.length_c   1.000
_cell.angle_alpha   90.00
_cell.angle_beta   90.00
_cell.angle_gamma   90.00
#
_symmetry.space_group_name_H-M   'P 1'
#
loop_
_entity.id
_entity.type
_entity.pdbx_description
1 polymer ?
#
loop_
_entity_poly.entity_id
_entity_poly.type
_entity_poly.pdbx_seq_one_letter_code
_entity_poly.pdbx_strand_id
1 'polypeptide(L)'
;AVSYPPDWRKRGNGGDGAEAVLERDGRTVARLVVKPRFMTGGTVGVAAAGAMASLQPGAKILGNEQVEIDGREAERIRYSYEGDDGAGPMRGLDVVALDADDEPLLVRITAGRDAVEESLLERIADSVELG
;
A
#
# COMPACT_ATOMS: atom_id res chain seq x y z
N ALA A 1 -1.95 -3.03 -12.51
CA ALA A 1 -0.73 -3.71 -12.03
C ALA A 1 0.04 -2.80 -11.08
N VAL A 2 1.17 -3.24 -10.51
CA VAL A 2 2.08 -2.39 -9.71
C VAL A 2 3.51 -2.81 -10.01
N SER A 3 4.40 -1.84 -10.27
CA SER A 3 5.82 -2.07 -10.51
C SER A 3 6.65 -1.83 -9.25
N TYR A 4 7.71 -2.61 -9.09
CA TYR A 4 8.65 -2.46 -7.98
C TYR A 4 10.07 -2.87 -8.40
N PRO A 5 11.11 -2.39 -7.68
CA PRO A 5 12.49 -2.72 -8.00
C PRO A 5 12.80 -4.22 -7.97
N PRO A 6 13.79 -4.68 -8.74
CA PRO A 6 14.09 -6.11 -8.90
C PRO A 6 14.63 -6.80 -7.65
N ASP A 7 15.07 -6.04 -6.63
CA ASP A 7 15.52 -6.59 -5.35
C ASP A 7 14.35 -6.93 -4.39
N TRP A 8 13.11 -6.61 -4.78
CA TRP A 8 11.91 -7.06 -4.08
C TRP A 8 11.52 -8.46 -4.56
N ARG A 9 11.28 -9.36 -3.61
CA ARG A 9 10.91 -10.74 -3.88
C ARG A 9 9.40 -10.92 -3.77
N LYS A 10 8.78 -11.43 -4.82
CA LYS A 10 7.38 -11.89 -4.79
C LYS A 10 7.24 -13.04 -3.78
N ARG A 11 6.37 -12.90 -2.77
CA ARG A 11 6.12 -13.93 -1.75
C ARG A 11 4.87 -14.78 -2.01
N GLY A 12 4.07 -14.45 -3.03
CA GLY A 12 2.92 -15.23 -3.48
C GLY A 12 1.60 -14.48 -3.37
N ASN A 13 0.48 -15.21 -3.49
CA ASN A 13 -0.86 -14.68 -3.26
C ASN A 13 -1.35 -15.14 -1.87
N GLY A 14 -1.08 -14.36 -0.82
CA GLY A 14 -1.49 -14.69 0.55
C GLY A 14 -2.78 -13.97 0.93
N GLY A 15 -3.80 -14.72 1.37
CA GLY A 15 -5.06 -14.20 1.89
C GLY A 15 -6.06 -13.84 0.79
N ASP A 16 -5.86 -12.71 0.12
CA ASP A 16 -6.80 -12.14 -0.87
C ASP A 16 -6.10 -11.20 -1.87
N GLY A 17 -4.80 -11.39 -2.13
CA GLY A 17 -4.02 -10.43 -2.90
C GLY A 17 -2.58 -10.83 -3.23
N ALA A 18 -1.89 -10.06 -4.06
CA ALA A 18 -0.50 -10.30 -4.44
C ALA A 18 0.46 -9.59 -3.48
N GLU A 19 1.60 -10.23 -3.16
CA GLU A 19 2.58 -9.69 -2.22
C GLU A 19 4.02 -9.73 -2.75
N ALA A 20 4.77 -8.65 -2.49
CA ALA A 20 6.21 -8.55 -2.65
C ALA A 20 6.87 -7.97 -1.40
N VAL A 21 8.08 -8.42 -1.08
CA VAL A 21 8.84 -7.98 0.10
C VAL A 21 10.27 -7.61 -0.24
N LEU A 22 10.81 -6.64 0.48
CA LEU A 22 12.24 -6.36 0.51
C LEU A 22 12.83 -6.95 1.79
N GLU A 23 13.83 -7.81 1.64
CA GLU A 23 14.54 -8.40 2.77
C GLU A 23 15.97 -7.85 2.89
N ARG A 24 16.40 -7.62 4.12
CA ARG A 24 17.78 -7.27 4.50
C ARG A 24 18.13 -8.03 5.77
N ASP A 25 19.29 -8.69 5.77
CA ASP A 25 19.76 -9.49 6.91
C ASP A 25 18.73 -10.50 7.46
N GLY A 26 17.96 -11.12 6.56
CA GLY A 26 16.92 -12.10 6.91
C GLY A 26 15.63 -11.50 7.49
N ARG A 27 15.48 -10.17 7.50
CA ARG A 27 14.28 -9.47 7.99
C ARG A 27 13.56 -8.76 6.84
N THR A 28 12.23 -8.73 6.89
CA THR A 28 11.41 -7.91 5.99
C THR A 28 11.52 -6.45 6.39
N VAL A 29 12.07 -5.62 5.53
CA VAL A 29 12.24 -4.17 5.77
C VAL A 29 11.29 -3.32 4.92
N ALA A 30 10.68 -3.90 3.90
CA ALA A 30 9.57 -3.30 3.17
C ALA A 30 8.62 -4.37 2.63
N ARG A 31 7.36 -3.99 2.44
CA ARG A 31 6.28 -4.87 2.00
C ARG A 31 5.35 -4.10 1.06
N LEU A 32 4.96 -4.75 -0.03
CA LEU A 32 3.95 -4.29 -0.98
C LEU A 32 2.86 -5.35 -1.01
N VAL A 33 1.62 -4.94 -0.80
CA VAL A 33 0.45 -5.80 -0.86
C VAL A 33 -0.57 -5.18 -1.81
N VAL A 34 -1.09 -5.97 -2.74
CA VAL A 34 -2.18 -5.58 -3.65
C VAL A 34 -3.38 -6.44 -3.32
N LYS A 35 -4.46 -5.82 -2.81
CA LYS A 35 -5.70 -6.49 -2.42
C LYS A 35 -6.84 -6.04 -3.33
N PRO A 36 -7.15 -6.78 -4.40
CA PRO A 36 -8.38 -6.58 -5.15
C PRO A 36 -9.58 -6.92 -4.26
N ARG A 37 -10.71 -6.22 -4.46
CA ARG A 37 -11.99 -6.49 -3.78
C ARG A 37 -11.82 -6.61 -2.25
N PHE A 38 -10.97 -5.77 -1.66
CA PHE A 38 -10.62 -5.87 -0.23
C PHE A 38 -11.80 -5.54 0.70
N MET A 39 -12.87 -4.98 0.13
CA MET A 39 -14.16 -4.76 0.76
C MET A 39 -15.27 -4.79 -0.28
N THR A 40 -16.53 -4.86 0.16
CA THR A 40 -17.70 -4.94 -0.74
C THR A 40 -18.19 -3.55 -1.12
N GLY A 41 -17.94 -3.16 -2.38
CA GLY A 41 -18.49 -1.96 -3.02
C GLY A 41 -18.20 -0.63 -2.30
N GLY A 42 -18.79 0.45 -2.84
CA GLY A 42 -18.69 1.79 -2.28
C GLY A 42 -17.97 2.78 -3.19
N THR A 43 -17.88 4.03 -2.76
CA THR A 43 -17.09 5.06 -3.45
C THR A 43 -15.62 4.97 -3.05
N VAL A 44 -14.74 5.62 -3.82
CA VAL A 44 -13.30 5.74 -3.48
C VAL A 44 -13.11 6.26 -2.05
N GLY A 45 -13.89 7.25 -1.61
CA GLY A 45 -13.83 7.77 -0.25
C GLY A 45 -14.25 6.76 0.83
N VAL A 46 -15.27 5.94 0.55
CA VAL A 46 -15.67 4.84 1.46
C VAL A 46 -14.58 3.77 1.51
N ALA A 47 -13.99 3.43 0.37
CA ALA A 47 -12.88 2.50 0.29
C ALA A 47 -11.65 3.01 1.05
N ALA A 48 -11.31 4.29 0.92
CA ALA A 48 -10.21 4.93 1.65
C ALA A 48 -10.43 4.88 3.17
N ALA A 49 -11.66 5.13 3.64
CA ALA A 49 -12.02 4.97 5.04
C ALA A 49 -11.85 3.51 5.52
N GLY A 50 -12.25 2.53 4.71
CA GLY A 50 -12.03 1.11 4.98
C GLY A 50 -10.55 0.74 5.06
N ALA A 51 -9.73 1.28 4.14
CA ALA A 51 -8.28 1.08 4.16
C ALA A 51 -7.64 1.63 5.43
N MET A 52 -8.00 2.84 5.86
CA MET A 52 -7.55 3.44 7.13
C MET A 52 -7.97 2.62 8.34
N ALA A 53 -9.21 2.12 8.37
CA ALA A 53 -9.71 1.29 9.46
C ALA A 53 -8.98 -0.08 9.55
N SER A 54 -8.41 -0.57 8.43
CA SER A 54 -7.62 -1.80 8.38
C SER A 54 -6.15 -1.63 8.79
N LEU A 55 -5.73 -0.41 9.16
CA LEU A 55 -4.38 -0.16 9.66
C LEU A 55 -4.20 -0.79 11.03
N GLN A 56 -2.96 -1.16 11.34
CA GLN A 56 -2.64 -1.72 12.63
C GLN A 56 -2.89 -0.70 13.77
N PRO A 57 -3.20 -1.17 14.99
CA PRO A 57 -3.32 -0.29 16.15
C PRO A 57 -2.09 0.59 16.35
N GLY A 58 -2.31 1.87 16.66
CA GLY A 58 -1.24 2.85 16.86
C GLY A 58 -0.72 3.50 15.58
N ALA A 59 -1.23 3.14 14.40
CA ALA A 59 -0.94 3.87 13.17
C ALA A 59 -1.44 5.33 13.25
N LYS A 60 -0.63 6.26 12.74
CA LYS A 60 -0.93 7.69 12.66
C LYS A 60 -1.04 8.10 11.21
N ILE A 61 -2.21 8.60 10.82
CA ILE A 61 -2.41 9.21 9.50
C ILE A 61 -1.65 10.53 9.44
N LEU A 62 -0.82 10.69 8.42
CA LEU A 62 -0.01 11.87 8.17
C LEU A 62 -0.69 12.80 7.14
N GLY A 63 -1.49 12.22 6.23
CA GLY A 63 -2.30 12.96 5.28
C GLY A 63 -3.03 12.03 4.31
N ASN A 64 -4.06 12.56 3.67
CA ASN A 64 -4.77 11.93 2.58
C ASN A 64 -4.92 12.94 1.43
N GLU A 65 -4.79 12.47 0.20
CA GLU A 65 -4.98 13.29 -0.99
C GLU A 65 -5.69 12.51 -2.09
N GLN A 66 -6.64 13.18 -2.75
CA GLN A 66 -7.26 12.66 -3.96
C GLN A 66 -6.28 12.79 -5.12
N VAL A 67 -6.12 11.71 -5.89
CA VAL A 67 -5.31 11.65 -7.10
C VAL A 67 -6.12 11.02 -8.24
N GLU A 68 -5.57 11.07 -9.45
CA GLU A 68 -6.14 10.42 -10.62
C GLU A 68 -5.17 9.34 -11.13
N ILE A 69 -5.69 8.14 -11.42
CA ILE A 69 -4.95 7.02 -12.02
C ILE A 69 -5.78 6.51 -13.19
N ASP A 70 -5.19 6.46 -14.39
CA ASP A 70 -5.87 6.02 -15.62
C ASP A 70 -7.21 6.76 -15.88
N GLY A 71 -7.28 8.05 -15.51
CA GLY A 71 -8.50 8.86 -15.67
C GLY A 71 -9.59 8.59 -14.62
N ARG A 72 -9.28 7.87 -13.54
CA ARG A 72 -10.21 7.52 -12.47
C ARG A 72 -9.75 8.05 -11.12
N GLU A 73 -10.73 8.36 -10.26
CA GLU A 73 -10.47 8.83 -8.91
C GLU A 73 -9.77 7.74 -8.08
N ALA A 74 -8.78 8.18 -7.30
CA ALA A 74 -8.09 7.38 -6.30
C ALA A 74 -7.72 8.25 -5.09
N GLU A 75 -7.39 7.62 -3.98
CA GLU A 75 -6.93 8.28 -2.76
C GLU A 75 -5.54 7.74 -2.38
N ARG A 76 -4.61 8.65 -2.09
CA ARG A 76 -3.33 8.32 -1.46
C ARG A 76 -3.39 8.63 0.02
N ILE A 77 -2.98 7.68 0.84
CA ILE A 77 -3.03 7.81 2.29
C ILE A 77 -1.63 7.56 2.84
N ARG A 78 -1.04 8.60 3.43
CA ARG A 78 0.27 8.53 4.10
C ARG A 78 0.06 8.28 5.58
N TYR A 79 0.80 7.33 6.14
CA TYR A 79 0.73 7.01 7.55
C TYR A 79 2.08 6.53 8.11
N SER A 80 2.18 6.49 9.43
CA SER A 80 3.33 5.93 10.13
C SER A 80 2.89 5.04 11.28
N TYR A 81 3.72 4.08 11.66
CA TYR A 81 3.46 3.20 12.81
C TYR A 81 4.78 2.64 13.35
N GLU A 82 4.77 2.12 14.59
CA GLU A 82 5.91 1.37 15.13
C GLU A 82 5.82 -0.08 14.63
N GLY A 83 6.84 -0.54 13.90
CA GLY A 83 6.92 -1.91 13.42
C GLY A 83 7.21 -2.89 14.55
N ASP A 84 6.72 -4.12 14.38
CA ASP A 84 6.95 -5.19 15.34
C ASP A 84 8.43 -5.64 15.38
N ASP A 85 8.81 -6.32 16.47
CA ASP A 85 10.07 -7.07 16.61
C ASP A 85 11.35 -6.32 16.17
N GLY A 86 11.44 -5.04 16.50
CA GLY A 86 12.65 -4.23 16.26
C GLY A 86 12.80 -3.74 14.82
N ALA A 87 11.76 -3.83 13.98
CA ALA A 87 11.71 -3.17 12.68
C ALA A 87 11.80 -1.63 12.78
N GLY A 88 11.50 -1.08 13.97
CA GLY A 88 11.55 0.34 14.23
C GLY A 88 10.42 1.10 13.57
N PRO A 89 10.54 2.43 13.44
CA PRO A 89 9.49 3.25 12.85
C PRO A 89 9.29 2.89 11.37
N MET A 90 8.04 2.63 11.01
CA MET A 90 7.61 2.30 9.66
C MET A 90 6.84 3.48 9.05
N ARG A 91 6.98 3.64 7.75
CA ARG A 91 6.16 4.51 6.91
C ARG A 91 5.25 3.65 6.04
N GLY A 92 4.07 4.16 5.76
CA GLY A 92 3.10 3.54 4.87
C GLY A 92 2.53 4.53 3.87
N LEU A 93 2.29 4.04 2.67
CA LEU A 93 1.60 4.73 1.58
C LEU A 93 0.59 3.74 0.99
N ASP A 94 -0.68 4.02 1.19
CA ASP A 94 -1.77 3.30 0.54
C ASP A 94 -2.23 4.06 -0.70
N VAL A 95 -2.50 3.33 -1.78
CA VAL A 95 -3.27 3.79 -2.93
C VAL A 95 -4.59 3.02 -2.94
N VAL A 96 -5.70 3.75 -2.92
CA VAL A 96 -7.05 3.18 -2.92
C VAL A 96 -7.81 3.69 -4.13
N ALA A 97 -8.39 2.79 -4.91
CA ALA A 97 -9.12 3.12 -6.12
C ALA A 97 -10.27 2.13 -6.35
N LEU A 98 -11.06 2.36 -7.40
CA LEU A 98 -11.98 1.36 -7.95
C LEU A 98 -11.39 0.81 -9.26
N ASP A 99 -11.41 -0.52 -9.42
CA ASP A 99 -10.95 -1.18 -10.65
C ASP A 99 -11.96 -1.06 -11.81
N ALA A 100 -11.65 -1.63 -12.98
CA ALA A 100 -12.52 -1.64 -14.17
C ALA A 100 -13.98 -2.07 -13.90
N ASP A 101 -14.21 -2.90 -12.89
CA ASP A 101 -15.52 -3.43 -12.51
C ASP A 101 -16.19 -2.63 -11.38
N ASP A 102 -15.67 -1.45 -11.05
CA ASP A 102 -16.08 -0.62 -9.90
C ASP A 102 -15.88 -1.31 -8.53
N GLU A 103 -14.92 -2.23 -8.45
CA GLU A 103 -14.61 -2.93 -7.21
C GLU A 103 -13.43 -2.27 -6.47
N PRO A 104 -13.49 -2.14 -5.13
CA PRO A 104 -12.42 -1.53 -4.34
C PRO A 104 -11.09 -2.26 -4.43
N LEU A 105 -10.04 -1.54 -4.82
CA LEU A 105 -8.65 -1.98 -4.86
C LEU A 105 -7.85 -1.25 -3.78
N LEU A 106 -7.04 -1.99 -3.02
CA LEU A 106 -6.05 -1.43 -2.10
C LEU A 106 -4.65 -1.89 -2.50
N VAL A 107 -3.75 -0.93 -2.75
CA VAL A 107 -2.31 -1.15 -2.83
C VAL A 107 -1.68 -0.54 -1.59
N ARG A 108 -1.08 -1.38 -0.74
CA ARG A 108 -0.42 -0.98 0.51
C ARG A 108 1.08 -1.17 0.41
N ILE A 109 1.83 -0.09 0.57
CA ILE A 109 3.29 -0.07 0.57
C ILE A 109 3.74 0.34 1.96
N THR A 110 4.50 -0.51 2.66
CA THR A 110 5.12 -0.18 3.94
C THR A 110 6.61 -0.41 3.91
N ALA A 111 7.37 0.43 4.60
CA ALA A 111 8.81 0.28 4.72
C ALA A 111 9.35 0.88 6.01
N GLY A 112 10.45 0.32 6.50
CA GLY A 112 11.23 0.90 7.59
C GLY A 112 11.76 2.27 7.18
N ARG A 113 11.65 3.25 8.09
CA ARG A 113 11.99 4.66 7.84
C ARG A 113 13.40 4.84 7.26
N ASP A 114 14.34 4.03 7.73
CA ASP A 114 15.76 4.09 7.35
C ASP A 114 16.14 3.01 6.33
N ALA A 115 15.20 2.12 5.97
CA ALA A 115 15.45 1.02 5.05
C ALA A 115 15.13 1.36 3.60
N VAL A 116 14.15 2.24 3.38
CA VAL A 116 13.71 2.65 2.04
C VAL A 116 13.45 4.15 2.02
N GLU A 117 14.02 4.83 1.03
CA GLU A 117 13.78 6.24 0.79
C GLU A 117 12.32 6.49 0.40
N GLU A 118 11.74 7.57 0.91
CA GLU A 118 10.34 7.95 0.66
C GLU A 118 10.03 8.10 -0.83
N SER A 119 10.96 8.64 -1.62
CA SER A 119 10.85 8.76 -3.07
C SER A 119 10.68 7.41 -3.79
N LEU A 120 11.18 6.31 -3.20
CA LEU A 120 10.95 4.99 -3.77
C LEU A 120 9.52 4.50 -3.51
N LEU A 121 8.94 4.78 -2.34
CA LEU A 121 7.53 4.45 -2.07
C LEU A 121 6.61 5.20 -3.03
N GLU A 122 6.84 6.50 -3.24
CA GLU A 122 6.08 7.32 -4.18
C GLU A 122 6.19 6.77 -5.61
N ARG A 123 7.38 6.40 -6.07
CA ARG A 123 7.57 5.77 -7.39
C ARG A 123 6.82 4.44 -7.55
N ILE A 124 6.71 3.64 -6.49
CA ILE A 124 5.92 2.39 -6.53
C ILE A 124 4.43 2.74 -6.62
N ALA A 125 3.94 3.70 -5.83
CA ALA A 125 2.56 4.16 -5.88
C ALA A 125 2.18 4.81 -7.22
N ASP A 126 3.09 5.56 -7.85
CA ASP A 126 2.92 6.16 -9.17
C ASP A 126 2.83 5.11 -10.28
N SER A 127 3.31 3.88 -10.03
CA SER A 127 3.28 2.78 -11.00
C SER A 127 2.03 1.91 -10.92
N VAL A 128 1.07 2.28 -10.06
CA VAL A 128 -0.21 1.58 -9.94
C VAL A 128 -1.02 1.83 -11.21
N GLU A 129 -1.49 0.76 -11.83
CA GLU A 129 -2.39 0.78 -12.98
C GLU A 129 -3.68 0.05 -12.60
N LEU A 130 -4.83 0.60 -12.99
CA LEU A 130 -6.15 0.04 -12.73
C LEU A 130 -6.53 -0.80 -13.94
N GLY A 131 -6.19 -2.09 -13.86
CA GLY A 131 -6.53 -3.07 -14.90
C GLY A 131 -8.03 -3.31 -15.03
#